data_AF-A0A0F8WF17-F1
#
_entry.id   AF-A0A0F8WF17-F1
#
_cell.length_a   1.000
_cell.length_b   1.000
_cell.length_c   1.000
_cell.angle_alpha   90.00
_cell.angle_beta   90.00
_cell.angle_gamma   90.00
#
_symmetry.space_group_name_H-M   'P 1'
#
loop_
_entity.id
_entity.type
_entity.pdbx_description
1 polymer ?
#
loop_
_entity_poly.entity_id
_entity_poly.type
_entity_poly.pdbx_seq_one_letter_code
_entity_poly.pdbx_strand_id
1 'polypeptide(L)'
;MALTAKMILNILIDYTSTRDLGTATLPIQLSRGITLTDGTGANKGDICFDDNRTLADGANETIDVRSITDAYGTALTFDILRGLYIKNNSTDSGLLIGNAAATQLGIFSVATHILLLPPGGEFFMTWPDATGLDTTTNKDLKLEHDAVGAAVSLTYDIILVGED
;
A
#
# COMPACT_ATOMS: atom_id res chain seq x y z
N MET A 1 4.43 -23.58 -0.11
CA MET A 1 3.05 -23.05 -0.31
C MET A 1 3.00 -22.49 -1.72
N ALA A 2 1.83 -22.32 -2.33
CA ALA A 2 1.74 -21.76 -3.68
C ALA A 2 0.87 -20.50 -3.65
N LEU A 3 1.40 -19.36 -4.07
CA LEU A 3 0.69 -18.09 -4.11
C LEU A 3 -0.05 -17.90 -5.44
N THR A 4 -1.27 -17.38 -5.37
CA THR A 4 -1.95 -16.76 -6.51
C THR A 4 -2.58 -15.48 -6.01
N ALA A 5 -2.09 -14.35 -6.51
CA ALA A 5 -2.58 -13.03 -6.08
C ALA A 5 -3.12 -12.27 -7.28
N LYS A 6 -4.22 -11.54 -7.07
CA LYS A 6 -4.80 -10.65 -8.07
C LYS A 6 -5.13 -9.32 -7.42
N MET A 7 -4.48 -8.26 -7.89
CA MET A 7 -4.70 -6.91 -7.38
C MET A 7 -5.29 -6.05 -8.49
N ILE A 8 -6.46 -5.45 -8.26
CA ILE A 8 -7.24 -4.75 -9.29
C ILE A 8 -7.72 -3.40 -8.77
N LEU A 9 -7.50 -2.35 -9.57
CA LEU A 9 -8.13 -1.05 -9.45
C LEU A 9 -9.27 -0.94 -10.48
N ASN A 10 -10.48 -0.71 -10.00
CA ASN A 10 -11.64 -0.42 -10.82
C ASN A 10 -12.09 1.02 -10.59
N ILE A 11 -12.21 1.79 -11.67
CA ILE A 11 -12.70 3.17 -11.66
C ILE A 11 -13.92 3.25 -12.57
N LEU A 12 -15.05 3.62 -11.97
CA LEU A 12 -16.31 3.85 -12.66
C LEU A 12 -16.76 5.29 -12.36
N ILE A 13 -17.01 6.08 -13.40
CA ILE A 13 -17.44 7.47 -13.29
C ILE A 13 -18.63 7.68 -14.21
N ASP A 14 -19.73 8.19 -13.65
CA ASP A 14 -20.89 8.66 -14.41
C ASP A 14 -20.95 10.18 -14.35
N TYR A 15 -20.52 10.84 -15.43
CA TYR A 15 -20.58 12.30 -15.52
C TYR A 15 -21.84 12.72 -16.28
N THR A 16 -22.77 13.39 -15.60
CA THR A 16 -24.07 13.77 -16.17
C THR A 16 -24.28 15.27 -16.19
N SER A 17 -24.84 15.80 -17.28
CA SER A 17 -25.28 17.20 -17.39
C SER A 17 -26.75 17.24 -17.79
N THR A 18 -27.55 17.97 -17.02
CA THR A 18 -28.96 18.23 -17.36
C THR A 18 -29.05 19.22 -18.53
N ARG A 19 -30.00 18.97 -19.43
CA ARG A 19 -30.42 19.83 -20.55
C ARG A 19 -31.94 19.95 -20.50
N ASP A 20 -32.47 21.00 -21.11
CA ASP A 20 -33.91 21.29 -21.07
C ASP A 20 -34.80 20.15 -21.62
N LEU A 21 -34.24 19.30 -22.50
CA LEU A 21 -34.94 18.15 -23.10
C LEU A 21 -34.32 16.78 -22.77
N GLY A 22 -33.36 16.69 -21.85
CA GLY A 22 -32.73 15.41 -21.50
C GLY A 22 -31.47 15.52 -20.66
N THR A 23 -30.75 14.41 -20.50
CA THR A 23 -29.48 14.37 -19.77
C THR A 23 -28.40 13.84 -20.69
N ALA A 24 -27.29 14.57 -20.82
CA ALA A 24 -26.08 14.05 -21.46
C ALA A 24 -25.27 13.26 -20.42
N THR A 25 -24.85 12.06 -20.77
CA THR A 25 -24.06 11.18 -19.90
C THR A 25 -22.74 10.80 -20.59
N LEU A 26 -21.65 10.79 -19.83
CA LEU A 26 -20.36 10.26 -20.24
C LEU A 26 -19.89 9.23 -19.21
N PRO A 27 -20.14 7.93 -19.45
CA PRO A 27 -19.63 6.87 -18.58
C PRO A 27 -18.15 6.63 -18.88
N ILE A 28 -17.32 6.55 -17.84
CA ILE A 28 -15.92 6.13 -17.93
C ILE A 28 -15.77 4.85 -17.10
N GLN A 29 -15.25 3.81 -17.73
CA GLN A 29 -14.96 2.52 -17.08
C GLN A 29 -13.50 2.15 -17.33
N LEU A 30 -12.72 2.03 -16.26
CA LEU A 30 -11.32 1.65 -16.29
C LEU A 30 -11.09 0.50 -15.30
N SER A 31 -10.54 -0.60 -15.80
CA SER A 31 -10.03 -1.69 -14.96
C SER A 31 -8.54 -1.86 -15.26
N ARG A 32 -7.73 -1.85 -14.20
CA ARG A 32 -6.27 -2.05 -14.25
C ARG A 32 -5.88 -2.99 -13.13
N GLY A 33 -4.84 -3.78 -13.32
CA GLY A 33 -4.40 -4.69 -12.27
C GLY A 33 -3.29 -5.60 -12.75
N ILE A 34 -2.75 -6.36 -11.79
CA ILE A 34 -1.74 -7.38 -12.03
C ILE A 34 -2.25 -8.71 -11.49
N THR A 35 -1.83 -9.80 -12.12
CA THR A 35 -2.05 -11.15 -11.63
C THR A 35 -0.69 -11.78 -11.42
N LEU A 36 -0.46 -12.27 -10.20
CA LEU A 36 0.78 -12.90 -9.80
C LEU A 36 0.56 -14.39 -9.63
N THR A 37 1.45 -15.16 -10.23
CA THR A 37 1.55 -16.60 -10.02
C THR A 37 2.73 -16.93 -9.12
N ASP A 38 2.72 -18.10 -8.50
CA ASP A 38 3.79 -18.57 -7.62
C ASP A 38 5.20 -18.51 -8.24
N GLY A 39 6.17 -18.08 -7.43
CA GLY A 39 7.61 -18.09 -7.72
C GLY A 39 8.23 -16.71 -7.93
N THR A 40 9.38 -16.68 -8.63
CA THR A 40 10.19 -15.46 -8.80
C THR A 40 10.19 -14.90 -10.22
N GLY A 41 10.37 -13.58 -10.34
CA GLY A 41 10.47 -12.83 -11.59
C GLY A 41 9.19 -12.07 -11.99
N ALA A 42 9.10 -11.68 -13.26
CA ALA A 42 7.99 -10.84 -13.73
C ALA A 42 6.63 -11.52 -13.54
N ASN A 43 5.66 -10.77 -13.01
CA ASN A 43 4.32 -11.23 -12.68
C ASN A 43 4.29 -12.46 -11.76
N LYS A 44 5.28 -12.57 -10.86
CA LYS A 44 5.35 -13.65 -9.88
C LYS A 44 5.65 -13.13 -8.48
N GLY A 45 5.18 -13.88 -7.50
CA GLY A 45 5.48 -13.72 -6.09
C GLY A 45 5.11 -15.00 -5.35
N ASP A 46 5.76 -15.26 -4.23
CA ASP A 46 5.58 -16.47 -3.42
C ASP A 46 5.29 -16.17 -1.94
N ILE A 47 5.47 -14.93 -1.49
CA ILE A 47 5.17 -14.48 -0.13
C ILE A 47 4.20 -13.30 -0.10
N CYS A 48 3.37 -13.28 0.95
CA CYS A 48 2.34 -12.29 1.19
C CYS A 48 2.29 -11.97 2.69
N PHE A 49 2.04 -10.72 3.02
CA PHE A 49 1.82 -10.25 4.37
C PHE A 49 0.60 -9.32 4.38
N ASP A 50 -0.27 -9.48 5.36
CA ASP A 50 -1.39 -8.61 5.62
C ASP A 50 -1.55 -8.40 7.12
N ASP A 51 -1.93 -7.18 7.51
CA ASP A 51 -2.18 -6.85 8.91
C ASP A 51 -3.14 -5.66 9.03
N ASN A 52 -3.82 -5.58 10.17
CA ASN A 52 -4.58 -4.41 10.63
C ASN A 52 -3.93 -3.89 11.90
N ARG A 53 -3.38 -2.67 11.84
CA ARG A 53 -2.51 -2.14 12.90
C ARG A 53 -3.07 -0.82 13.44
N THR A 54 -2.67 -0.49 14.66
CA THR A 54 -3.14 0.70 15.38
C THR A 54 -1.95 1.53 15.86
N LEU A 55 -1.96 2.82 15.56
CA LEU A 55 -1.04 3.82 16.10
C LEU A 55 -1.79 4.72 17.06
N ALA A 56 -1.22 4.99 18.24
CA ALA A 56 -1.70 6.05 19.11
C ALA A 56 -1.44 7.43 18.50
N ASP A 57 -2.09 8.46 19.03
CA ASP A 57 -1.86 9.86 18.63
C ASP A 57 -0.36 10.23 18.66
N GLY A 58 0.13 10.74 17.53
CA GLY A 58 1.55 11.08 17.30
C GLY A 58 2.54 9.91 17.35
N ALA A 59 2.06 8.66 17.46
CA ALA A 59 2.92 7.49 17.43
C ALA A 59 3.38 7.17 16.01
N ASN A 60 4.57 6.55 15.92
CA ASN A 60 5.10 6.01 14.69
C ASN A 60 5.59 4.59 14.88
N GLU A 61 5.67 3.86 13.79
CA GLU A 61 6.33 2.57 13.72
C GLU A 61 7.13 2.46 12.41
N THR A 62 8.10 1.56 12.41
CA THR A 62 8.88 1.24 11.22
C THR A 62 8.83 -0.25 11.01
N ILE A 63 8.23 -0.65 9.89
CA ILE A 63 8.12 -2.03 9.47
C ILE A 63 9.32 -2.33 8.58
N ASP A 64 10.22 -3.18 9.04
CA ASP A 64 11.25 -3.77 8.19
C ASP A 64 10.62 -4.91 7.38
N VAL A 65 10.34 -4.66 6.11
CA VAL A 65 9.67 -5.63 5.23
C VAL A 65 10.50 -6.91 4.98
N ARG A 66 11.74 -6.98 5.46
CA ARG A 66 12.58 -8.17 5.35
C ARG A 66 12.61 -9.02 6.63
N SER A 67 12.08 -8.52 7.74
CA SER A 67 12.09 -9.19 9.05
C SER A 67 10.72 -9.24 9.73
N ILE A 68 9.65 -9.16 8.94
CA ILE A 68 8.27 -9.34 9.40
C ILE A 68 7.92 -10.82 9.55
N THR A 69 7.03 -11.13 10.47
CA THR A 69 6.56 -12.50 10.71
C THR A 69 5.11 -12.65 10.24
N ASP A 70 4.80 -13.78 9.62
CA ASP A 70 3.41 -14.13 9.33
C ASP A 70 2.63 -14.54 10.60
N ALA A 71 1.33 -14.77 10.45
CA ALA A 71 0.44 -15.21 11.54
C ALA A 71 0.81 -16.59 12.12
N TYR A 72 1.67 -17.36 11.47
CA TYR A 72 2.16 -18.66 11.90
C TYR A 72 3.56 -18.58 12.56
N GLY A 73 4.14 -17.38 12.65
CA GLY A 73 5.48 -17.13 13.22
C GLY A 73 6.62 -17.41 12.25
N THR A 74 6.35 -17.61 10.97
CA THR A 74 7.36 -17.73 9.91
C THR A 74 7.92 -16.35 9.59
N ALA A 75 9.23 -16.20 9.61
CA ALA A 75 9.87 -14.98 9.12
C ALA A 75 9.67 -14.88 7.59
N LEU A 76 9.17 -13.74 7.14
CA LEU A 76 9.04 -13.38 5.74
C LEU A 76 10.12 -12.35 5.40
N THR A 77 10.89 -12.65 4.36
CA THR A 77 11.92 -11.74 3.84
C THR A 77 11.52 -11.34 2.42
N PHE A 78 10.96 -10.15 2.25
CA PHE A 78 10.59 -9.67 0.92
C PHE A 78 11.83 -9.15 0.19
N ASP A 79 12.51 -9.93 -0.62
CA ASP A 79 13.61 -9.47 -1.48
C ASP A 79 13.13 -8.47 -2.52
N ILE A 80 12.00 -8.75 -3.15
CA ILE A 80 11.37 -7.87 -4.13
C ILE A 80 9.87 -7.74 -3.87
N LEU A 81 9.39 -6.51 -3.73
CA LEU A 81 7.96 -6.22 -3.64
C LEU A 81 7.34 -6.08 -5.05
N ARG A 82 6.16 -6.70 -5.22
CA ARG A 82 5.32 -6.62 -6.42
C ARG A 82 4.05 -5.80 -6.18
N GLY A 83 3.62 -5.70 -4.91
CA GLY A 83 2.42 -4.99 -4.51
C GLY A 83 2.54 -4.41 -3.11
N LEU A 84 2.08 -3.16 -2.97
CA LEU A 84 1.88 -2.48 -1.70
C LEU A 84 0.48 -1.85 -1.70
N TYR A 85 -0.31 -2.20 -0.71
CA TYR A 85 -1.57 -1.55 -0.40
C TYR A 85 -1.55 -1.05 1.04
N ILE A 86 -1.95 0.20 1.24
CA ILE A 86 -2.14 0.81 2.55
C ILE A 86 -3.47 1.54 2.54
N LYS A 87 -4.30 1.32 3.57
CA LYS A 87 -5.53 2.07 3.80
C LYS A 87 -5.49 2.74 5.15
N ASN A 88 -5.73 4.05 5.18
CA ASN A 88 -6.02 4.74 6.41
C ASN A 88 -7.49 4.54 6.78
N ASN A 89 -7.76 3.80 7.86
CA ASN A 89 -9.12 3.54 8.34
C ASN A 89 -9.63 4.60 9.34
N SER A 90 -8.81 5.59 9.69
CA SER A 90 -9.27 6.73 10.48
C SER A 90 -10.25 7.61 9.68
N THR A 91 -11.19 8.21 10.42
CA THR A 91 -12.18 9.15 9.88
C THR A 91 -11.76 10.61 9.98
N ASP A 92 -10.74 10.93 10.79
CA ASP A 92 -10.36 12.31 11.11
C ASP A 92 -8.85 12.58 11.17
N SER A 93 -8.01 11.55 11.30
CA SER A 93 -6.55 11.69 11.33
C SER A 93 -5.87 11.14 10.08
N GLY A 94 -4.78 11.77 9.68
CA GLY A 94 -3.95 11.36 8.55
C GLY A 94 -2.87 10.34 8.94
N LEU A 95 -2.50 9.51 7.97
CA LEU A 95 -1.38 8.58 8.06
C LEU A 95 -0.22 9.11 7.23
N LEU A 96 0.90 9.41 7.87
CA LEU A 96 2.15 9.79 7.22
C LEU A 96 2.90 8.53 6.82
N ILE A 97 3.27 8.45 5.54
CA ILE A 97 4.02 7.34 4.95
C ILE A 97 5.38 7.89 4.50
N GLY A 98 6.46 7.38 5.07
CA GLY A 98 7.82 7.79 4.72
C GLY A 98 8.64 8.33 5.90
N ASN A 99 9.76 8.98 5.58
CA ASN A 99 10.70 9.53 6.57
C ASN A 99 11.25 8.48 7.56
N ALA A 100 11.32 7.21 7.15
CA ALA A 100 12.30 6.29 7.73
C ALA A 100 13.68 6.82 7.34
N ALA A 101 14.66 6.67 8.22
CA ALA A 101 15.97 7.30 8.03
C ALA A 101 16.78 6.64 6.88
N ALA A 102 18.00 6.16 7.15
CA ALA A 102 18.97 5.74 6.13
C ALA A 102 18.48 4.68 5.13
N THR A 103 17.37 3.98 5.41
CA THR A 103 16.90 2.77 4.71
C THR A 103 15.41 2.83 4.33
N GLN A 104 14.87 4.04 4.13
CA GLN A 104 13.50 4.27 3.64
C GLN A 104 13.17 3.42 2.42
N LEU A 105 12.05 2.69 2.49
CA LEU A 105 11.51 1.91 1.39
C LEU A 105 11.45 2.78 0.12
N GLY A 106 11.93 2.23 -1.00
CA GLY A 106 12.17 2.94 -2.27
C GLY A 106 10.93 3.45 -3.02
N ILE A 107 9.80 3.64 -2.33
CA ILE A 107 8.59 4.28 -2.86
C ILE A 107 8.75 5.80 -3.03
N PHE A 108 9.76 6.40 -2.41
CA PHE A 108 10.14 7.80 -2.60
C PHE A 108 11.58 7.92 -3.13
N SER A 109 11.85 8.96 -3.89
CA SER A 109 13.20 9.24 -4.43
C SER A 109 14.20 9.77 -3.40
N VAL A 110 13.72 10.22 -2.22
CA VAL A 110 14.54 10.79 -1.15
C VAL A 110 13.98 10.35 0.20
N ALA A 111 14.86 10.00 1.15
CA ALA A 111 14.48 9.45 2.45
C ALA A 111 13.61 10.39 3.30
N THR A 112 13.75 11.72 3.16
CA THR A 112 12.99 12.71 3.95
C THR A 112 11.60 13.00 3.39
N HIS A 113 11.22 12.40 2.27
CA HIS A 113 9.89 12.61 1.71
C HIS A 113 8.83 11.88 2.53
N ILE A 114 7.69 12.55 2.67
CA ILE A 114 6.52 12.07 3.40
C ILE A 114 5.32 12.24 2.48
N LEU A 115 4.55 11.17 2.33
CA LEU A 115 3.21 11.22 1.78
C LEU A 115 2.21 11.28 2.93
N LEU A 116 1.34 12.29 2.92
CA LEU A 116 0.17 12.31 3.78
C LEU A 116 -0.96 11.52 3.10
N LEU A 117 -1.35 10.40 3.69
CA LEU A 117 -2.55 9.67 3.34
C LEU A 117 -3.72 10.20 4.20
N PRO A 118 -4.68 10.94 3.63
CA PRO A 118 -5.76 11.56 4.40
C PRO A 118 -6.65 10.52 5.08
N PRO A 119 -7.54 10.94 6.01
CA PRO A 119 -8.54 10.05 6.60
C PRO A 119 -9.36 9.34 5.51
N GLY A 120 -9.53 8.02 5.62
CA GLY A 120 -10.20 7.18 4.62
C GLY A 120 -9.43 6.99 3.31
N GLY A 121 -8.22 7.55 3.18
CA GLY A 121 -7.41 7.47 1.98
C GLY A 121 -6.81 6.08 1.76
N GLU A 122 -6.56 5.74 0.49
CA GLU A 122 -5.93 4.49 0.08
C GLU A 122 -4.71 4.77 -0.81
N PHE A 123 -3.62 4.05 -0.56
CA PHE A 123 -2.40 4.06 -1.36
C PHE A 123 -2.19 2.66 -1.94
N PHE A 124 -2.14 2.57 -3.28
CA PHE A 124 -1.95 1.32 -3.98
C PHE A 124 -0.88 1.46 -5.04
N MET A 125 0.15 0.62 -4.97
CA MET A 125 1.27 0.63 -5.90
C MET A 125 1.67 -0.80 -6.28
N THR A 126 2.00 -0.98 -7.55
CA THR A 126 2.35 -2.29 -8.12
C THR A 126 3.59 -2.21 -8.99
N TRP A 127 4.43 -3.24 -8.91
CA TRP A 127 5.63 -3.41 -9.74
C TRP A 127 5.62 -4.81 -10.39
N PRO A 128 4.97 -4.98 -11.55
CA PRO A 128 4.80 -6.29 -12.18
C PRO A 128 6.02 -6.80 -12.95
N ASP A 129 7.00 -5.94 -13.25
CA ASP A 129 8.21 -6.35 -13.94
C ASP A 129 9.12 -7.20 -13.04
N ALA A 130 10.16 -7.82 -13.62
CA ALA A 130 11.05 -8.69 -12.87
C ALA A 130 11.87 -7.94 -11.81
N THR A 131 12.21 -6.68 -12.06
CA THR A 131 12.96 -5.81 -11.14
C THR A 131 12.18 -5.49 -9.87
N GLY A 132 10.88 -5.27 -9.99
CA GLY A 132 10.01 -4.93 -8.86
C GLY A 132 10.49 -3.73 -8.06
N LEU A 133 10.16 -3.72 -6.78
CA LEU A 133 10.79 -2.85 -5.80
C LEU A 133 11.77 -3.67 -4.94
N ASP A 134 13.05 -3.51 -5.21
CA ASP A 134 14.16 -4.10 -4.44
C ASP A 134 14.21 -3.50 -3.02
N THR A 135 14.17 -4.37 -2.01
CA THR A 135 14.18 -3.97 -0.60
C THR A 135 15.53 -4.24 0.09
N THR A 136 16.49 -4.88 -0.59
CA THR A 136 17.74 -5.40 0.01
C THR A 136 18.49 -4.32 0.78
N THR A 137 18.50 -3.10 0.25
CA THR A 137 19.06 -1.91 0.92
C THR A 137 17.99 -1.11 1.66
N ASN A 138 16.88 -0.84 0.98
CA ASN A 138 15.82 0.07 1.41
C ASN A 138 14.58 -0.73 1.82
N LYS A 139 14.52 -1.12 3.10
CA LYS A 139 13.53 -2.06 3.65
C LYS A 139 12.53 -1.46 4.63
N ASP A 140 12.75 -0.21 5.05
CA ASP A 140 11.99 0.37 6.15
C ASP A 140 10.77 1.14 5.64
N LEU A 141 9.58 0.59 5.90
CA LEU A 141 8.32 1.28 5.72
C LEU A 141 7.94 1.97 7.04
N LYS A 142 8.22 3.26 7.14
CA LYS A 142 7.80 4.06 8.29
C LYS A 142 6.38 4.61 8.09
N LEU A 143 5.58 4.45 9.13
CA LEU A 143 4.18 4.85 9.23
C LEU A 143 4.01 5.67 10.52
N GLU A 144 3.35 6.81 10.43
CA GLU A 144 3.22 7.74 11.56
C GLU A 144 1.84 8.39 11.56
N HIS A 145 1.23 8.49 12.74
CA HIS A 145 0.01 9.27 12.94
C HIS A 145 0.36 10.76 12.84
N ASP A 146 -0.41 11.53 12.08
CA ASP A 146 -0.11 12.94 11.83
C ASP A 146 -0.29 13.89 13.02
N ALA A 147 -0.72 13.38 14.18
CA ALA A 147 -1.14 14.13 15.36
C ALA A 147 -2.14 15.28 15.09
N VAL A 148 -3.01 15.12 14.09
CA VAL A 148 -4.08 16.07 13.76
C VAL A 148 -5.44 15.38 13.93
N GLY A 149 -6.41 16.12 14.46
CA GLY A 149 -7.78 15.63 14.67
C GLY A 149 -8.10 15.42 16.16
N ALA A 150 -9.18 14.68 16.43
CA ALA A 150 -9.63 14.38 17.78
C ALA A 150 -9.44 12.90 18.15
N ALA A 151 -9.15 12.04 17.18
CA ALA A 151 -8.84 10.64 17.41
C ALA A 151 -7.57 10.49 18.26
N VAL A 152 -7.68 9.62 19.25
CA VAL A 152 -6.57 9.21 20.13
C VAL A 152 -5.77 8.06 19.53
N SER A 153 -6.26 7.49 18.44
CA SER A 153 -5.63 6.39 17.71
C SER A 153 -6.10 6.35 16.26
N LEU A 154 -5.22 5.95 15.37
CA LEU A 154 -5.49 5.68 13.96
C LEU A 154 -5.28 4.19 13.69
N THR A 155 -6.21 3.59 12.95
CA THR A 155 -6.04 2.22 12.45
C THR A 155 -5.74 2.25 10.95
N TYR A 156 -4.95 1.29 10.48
CA TYR A 156 -4.66 1.16 9.07
C TYR A 156 -4.54 -0.31 8.65
N ASP A 157 -4.88 -0.59 7.40
CA ASP A 157 -4.64 -1.90 6.78
C ASP A 157 -3.37 -1.82 5.94
N ILE A 158 -2.61 -2.90 5.92
CA ILE A 158 -1.46 -3.07 5.04
C ILE A 158 -1.52 -4.44 4.36
N ILE A 159 -1.20 -4.48 3.07
CA ILE A 159 -0.99 -5.72 2.32
C ILE A 159 0.27 -5.57 1.48
N LEU A 160 1.15 -6.56 1.59
CA LEU A 160 2.39 -6.71 0.82
C LEU A 160 2.35 -8.03 0.06
N VAL A 161 2.74 -8.00 -1.21
CA VAL A 161 3.01 -9.21 -1.98
C VAL A 161 4.34 -9.05 -2.70
N GLY A 162 5.14 -10.11 -2.69
CA GLY A 162 6.45 -10.11 -3.32
C GLY A 162 7.06 -11.50 -3.41
N GLU A 163 8.37 -11.52 -3.54
CA GLU A 163 9.18 -12.73 -3.53
C GLU A 163 10.31 -12.64 -2.50
N ASP A 164 10.69 -13.80 -1.97
CA ASP A 164 11.91 -14.05 -1.17
C ASP A 164 13.07 -14.54 -2.06
#